data_AF-A0A2T6DD30-F1
#
_entry.id   AF-A0A2T6DD30-F1
#
_cell.length_a   1.000
_cell.length_b   1.000
_cell.length_c   1.000
_cell.angle_alpha   90.00
_cell.angle_beta   90.00
_cell.angle_gamma   90.00
#
_symmetry.space_group_name_H-M   'P 1'
#
loop_
_entity.id
_entity.type
_entity.pdbx_description
1 polymer ?
#
loop_
_entity_poly.entity_id
_entity_poly.type
_entity_poly.pdbx_seq_one_letter_code
_entity_poly.pdbx_strand_id
1 'polypeptide(L)'
;MATPSSSATTPRWKTSAALLLIVAALALFARTYLGATRQESVLALPELARFPDQAEHDRRLRDVIGTFATGKEAGERVITVLPNGTVRFALLGPLERTLLETDSYHLALHHNRIAIATSESGLIEVLGLDRLAYCGDEYRRTTGG
;
A
#
# COMPACT_ATOMS: atom_id res chain seq x y z
N MET A 1 41.55 -64.88 -7.38
CA MET A 1 40.38 -64.19 -7.96
C MET A 1 40.42 -62.76 -7.47
N ALA A 2 40.83 -61.80 -8.31
CA ALA A 2 40.87 -60.38 -7.98
C ALA A 2 40.64 -59.59 -9.27
N THR A 3 39.58 -58.78 -9.29
CA THR A 3 39.17 -57.89 -10.39
C THR A 3 39.95 -56.57 -10.30
N PRO A 4 40.48 -56.02 -11.40
CA PRO A 4 40.96 -54.65 -11.39
C PRO A 4 39.76 -53.68 -11.51
N SER A 5 39.71 -52.74 -10.56
CA SER A 5 38.76 -51.63 -10.49
C SER A 5 38.82 -50.73 -11.72
N SER A 6 37.65 -50.48 -12.33
CA SER A 6 37.45 -49.47 -13.37
C SER A 6 37.41 -48.09 -12.72
N SER A 7 38.48 -47.30 -12.86
CA SER A 7 38.50 -45.89 -12.51
C SER A 7 37.85 -45.07 -13.63
N ALA A 8 36.56 -44.78 -13.47
CA ALA A 8 35.82 -43.91 -14.36
C ALA A 8 36.38 -42.47 -14.30
N THR A 9 37.24 -42.12 -15.27
CA THR A 9 37.71 -40.75 -15.47
C THR A 9 36.56 -39.94 -16.06
N THR A 10 35.90 -39.13 -15.24
CA THR A 10 34.89 -38.19 -15.72
C THR A 10 35.57 -37.05 -16.48
N PRO A 11 35.06 -36.68 -17.66
CA PRO A 11 35.74 -35.71 -18.50
C PRO A 11 35.60 -34.28 -17.93
N ARG A 12 36.73 -33.58 -17.78
CA ARG A 12 36.90 -32.27 -17.10
C ARG A 12 35.98 -31.14 -17.61
N TRP A 13 35.41 -31.25 -18.81
CA TRP A 13 34.45 -30.26 -19.34
C TRP A 13 33.07 -30.35 -18.68
N LYS A 14 32.67 -31.54 -18.20
CA LYS A 14 31.39 -31.73 -17.51
C LYS A 14 31.41 -31.13 -16.11
N THR A 15 32.55 -31.17 -15.42
CA THR A 15 32.72 -30.54 -14.10
C THR A 15 32.67 -29.02 -14.18
N SER A 16 33.20 -28.41 -15.24
CA SER A 16 33.15 -26.95 -15.44
C SER A 16 31.74 -26.46 -15.75
N ALA A 17 30.98 -27.20 -16.57
CA ALA A 17 29.58 -26.87 -16.87
C ALA A 17 28.68 -27.03 -15.63
N ALA A 18 28.90 -28.06 -14.81
CA ALA A 18 28.18 -28.25 -13.55
C ALA A 18 28.45 -27.13 -12.55
N LEU A 19 29.71 -26.67 -12.45
CA LEU A 19 30.08 -25.55 -11.57
C LEU A 19 29.39 -24.25 -11.99
N LEU A 20 29.32 -23.96 -13.29
CA LEU A 20 28.64 -22.77 -13.83
C LEU A 20 27.13 -22.79 -13.52
N LEU A 21 26.48 -23.94 -13.64
CA LEU A 21 25.06 -24.08 -13.29
C LEU A 21 24.81 -23.87 -11.79
N ILE A 22 25.70 -24.38 -10.93
CA ILE A 22 25.60 -24.15 -9.47
C ILE A 22 25.76 -22.67 -9.15
N VAL A 23 26.74 -21.98 -9.76
CA VAL A 23 26.94 -20.54 -9.56
C VAL A 23 25.76 -19.73 -10.07
N ALA A 24 25.20 -20.06 -11.23
CA ALA A 24 24.01 -19.42 -11.77
C ALA A 24 22.78 -19.63 -10.87
N ALA A 25 22.58 -20.84 -10.36
CA ALA A 25 21.51 -21.15 -9.41
C ALA A 25 21.69 -20.39 -8.09
N LEU A 26 22.93 -20.29 -7.58
CA LEU A 26 23.23 -19.52 -6.37
C LEU A 26 22.99 -18.02 -6.57
N ALA A 27 23.38 -17.47 -7.72
CA ALA A 27 23.16 -16.07 -8.04
C ALA A 27 21.66 -15.75 -8.18
N LEU A 28 20.90 -16.67 -8.79
CA LEU A 28 19.45 -16.54 -8.89
C LEU A 28 18.78 -16.64 -7.52
N PHE A 29 19.20 -17.59 -6.68
CA PHE A 29 18.70 -17.76 -5.33
C PHE A 29 19.06 -16.58 -4.42
N ALA A 30 20.27 -16.05 -4.52
CA ALA A 30 20.68 -14.85 -3.80
C ALA A 30 19.82 -13.64 -4.24
N ARG A 31 19.55 -13.49 -5.54
CA ARG A 31 18.70 -12.41 -6.05
C ARG A 31 17.26 -12.52 -5.56
N THR A 32 16.67 -13.72 -5.55
CA THR A 32 15.31 -13.91 -5.03
C THR A 32 15.24 -13.78 -3.51
N TYR A 33 16.26 -14.26 -2.78
CA TYR A 33 16.31 -14.19 -1.32
C TYR A 33 16.60 -12.75 -0.82
N LEU A 34 17.54 -12.01 -1.43
CA LEU A 34 17.72 -10.57 -1.15
C LEU A 34 16.53 -9.73 -1.60
N GLY A 35 15.81 -10.17 -2.64
CA GLY A 35 14.55 -9.54 -3.06
C GLY A 35 13.43 -9.76 -2.04
N ALA A 36 13.35 -10.96 -1.46
CA ALA A 36 12.34 -11.31 -0.45
C ALA A 36 12.59 -10.65 0.91
N THR A 37 13.84 -10.41 1.29
CA THR A 37 14.16 -9.65 2.51
C THR A 37 14.09 -8.13 2.33
N ARG A 38 13.95 -7.63 1.09
CA ARG A 38 13.45 -6.29 0.78
C ARG A 38 11.92 -6.21 0.83
N GLN A 39 11.30 -6.90 1.78
CA GLN A 39 10.06 -6.38 2.34
C GLN A 39 10.46 -5.22 3.24
N GLU A 40 10.76 -4.06 2.63
CA GLU A 40 10.55 -2.79 3.31
C GLU A 40 9.15 -2.85 3.89
N SER A 41 9.04 -2.60 5.18
CA SER A 41 7.80 -2.64 5.93
C SER A 41 6.76 -1.76 5.25
N VAL A 42 5.89 -2.36 4.43
CA VAL A 42 4.72 -1.71 3.81
C VAL A 42 3.75 -1.19 4.88
N LEU A 43 3.97 -1.59 6.14
CA LEU A 43 3.21 -1.21 7.34
C LEU A 43 3.88 -0.13 8.20
N ALA A 44 5.05 0.40 7.83
CA ALA A 44 5.53 1.60 8.51
C ALA A 44 4.68 2.77 8.02
N LEU A 45 3.73 3.23 8.84
CA LEU A 45 3.04 4.50 8.61
C LEU A 45 4.14 5.54 8.31
N PRO A 46 4.08 6.23 7.15
CA PRO A 46 5.09 7.21 6.77
C PRO A 46 5.23 8.25 7.88
N GLU A 47 6.37 8.91 8.01
CA GLU A 47 6.61 9.87 9.10
C GLU A 47 5.52 10.95 9.10
N LEU A 48 4.59 10.84 10.06
CA LEU A 48 3.44 11.72 10.19
C LEU A 48 3.81 12.85 11.15
N ALA A 49 3.98 14.05 10.60
CA ALA A 49 4.15 15.22 11.43
C ALA A 49 2.82 15.63 12.05
N ARG A 50 2.86 16.06 13.32
CA ARG A 50 1.70 16.66 13.99
C ARG A 50 1.52 18.10 13.55
N PHE A 51 0.28 18.57 13.63
CA PHE A 51 -0.01 19.99 13.40
C PHE A 51 0.64 20.84 14.50
N PRO A 52 1.30 21.94 14.15
CA PRO A 52 1.94 22.84 15.13
C PRO A 52 0.92 23.66 15.94
N ASP A 53 -0.29 23.85 15.41
CA ASP A 53 -1.36 24.65 16.02
C ASP A 53 -2.69 23.88 16.00
N GLN A 54 -3.38 23.88 17.15
CA GLN A 54 -4.68 23.26 17.32
C GLN A 54 -5.78 23.98 16.52
N ALA A 55 -5.72 25.31 16.40
CA ALA A 55 -6.73 26.06 15.65
C ALA A 55 -6.66 25.73 14.15
N GLU A 56 -5.45 25.61 13.62
CA GLU A 56 -5.23 25.15 12.24
C GLU A 56 -5.70 23.70 12.07
N HIS A 57 -5.37 22.80 13.01
CA HIS A 57 -5.86 21.42 13.00
C HIS A 57 -7.40 21.36 12.90
N ASP A 58 -8.11 22.09 13.76
CA ASP A 58 -9.57 22.07 13.80
C ASP A 58 -10.19 22.69 12.54
N ARG A 59 -9.52 23.68 11.94
CA ARG A 59 -9.91 24.23 10.64
C ARG A 59 -9.78 23.18 9.54
N ARG A 60 -8.65 22.48 9.48
CA ARG A 60 -8.42 21.42 8.48
C ARG A 60 -9.35 20.24 8.67
N LEU A 61 -9.71 19.91 9.91
CA LEU A 61 -10.71 18.90 10.20
C LEU A 61 -12.05 19.21 9.52
N ARG A 62 -12.52 20.46 9.64
CA ARG A 62 -13.75 20.91 8.94
C ARG A 62 -13.62 20.80 7.42
N ASP A 63 -12.45 21.12 6.88
CA ASP A 63 -12.21 21.08 5.44
C ASP A 63 -12.26 19.65 4.88
N VAL A 64 -11.86 18.62 5.64
CA VAL A 64 -11.81 17.23 5.13
C VAL A 64 -13.11 16.45 5.34
N ILE A 65 -13.99 16.87 6.26
CA ILE A 65 -15.25 16.19 6.54
C ILE A 65 -16.15 16.23 5.30
N GLY A 66 -16.67 15.07 4.88
CA GLY A 66 -17.55 14.96 3.73
C GLY A 66 -17.55 13.59 3.07
N THR A 67 -18.27 13.49 1.95
CA THR A 67 -18.31 12.28 1.12
C THR A 67 -17.59 12.53 -0.19
N PHE A 68 -16.67 11.64 -0.54
CA PHE A 68 -15.88 11.68 -1.75
C PHE A 68 -16.06 10.39 -2.54
N ALA A 69 -16.12 10.47 -3.86
CA ALA A 69 -16.30 9.31 -4.73
C ALA A 69 -15.36 9.37 -5.93
N THR A 70 -14.95 8.21 -6.44
CA THR A 70 -14.20 8.09 -7.71
C THR A 70 -15.07 8.46 -8.91
N GLY A 71 -16.39 8.33 -8.79
CA GLY A 71 -17.37 8.67 -9.83
C GLY A 71 -18.80 8.74 -9.29
N LYS A 72 -19.78 8.64 -10.20
CA LYS A 72 -21.23 8.70 -9.87
C LYS A 72 -22.00 7.43 -10.24
N GLU A 73 -21.32 6.42 -10.78
CA GLU A 73 -21.94 5.21 -11.30
C GLU A 73 -21.90 4.06 -10.28
N ALA A 74 -22.72 3.04 -10.49
CA ALA A 74 -22.66 1.83 -9.68
C ALA A 74 -21.31 1.12 -9.88
N GLY A 75 -20.69 0.69 -8.78
CA GLY A 75 -19.33 0.14 -8.75
C GLY A 75 -18.26 1.16 -8.34
N GLU A 76 -18.59 2.45 -8.29
CA GLU A 76 -17.66 3.49 -7.85
C GLU A 76 -17.41 3.42 -6.34
N ARG A 77 -16.18 3.76 -5.93
CA ARG A 77 -15.76 3.73 -4.53
C ARG A 77 -16.10 5.05 -3.86
N VAL A 78 -16.51 4.98 -2.60
CA VAL A 78 -16.92 6.12 -1.79
C VAL A 78 -16.15 6.11 -0.47
N ILE A 79 -15.58 7.26 -0.12
CA ILE A 79 -14.96 7.54 1.17
C ILE A 79 -15.80 8.60 1.87
N THR A 80 -16.25 8.31 3.09
CA THR A 80 -16.95 9.28 3.95
C THR A 80 -16.12 9.57 5.17
N VAL A 81 -15.67 10.81 5.31
CA VAL A 81 -14.91 11.31 6.46
C VAL A 81 -15.89 11.98 7.41
N LEU A 82 -16.02 11.45 8.62
CA LEU A 82 -16.98 11.90 9.63
C LEU A 82 -16.30 12.77 10.70
N PRO A 83 -17.03 13.70 11.36
CA PRO A 83 -16.46 14.58 12.38
C PRO A 83 -16.04 13.87 13.67
N ASN A 84 -16.52 12.65 13.90
CA ASN A 84 -16.24 11.86 15.10
C ASN A 84 -14.90 11.10 15.03
N GLY A 85 -14.04 11.39 14.05
CA GLY A 85 -12.78 10.66 13.85
C GLY A 85 -12.96 9.30 13.18
N THR A 86 -14.07 9.07 12.49
CA THR A 86 -14.34 7.84 11.73
C THR A 86 -14.30 8.08 10.23
N VAL A 87 -13.71 7.17 9.48
CA VAL A 87 -13.79 7.11 8.02
C VAL A 87 -14.52 5.85 7.60
N ARG A 88 -15.38 5.94 6.59
CA ARG A 88 -16.14 4.81 6.05
C ARG A 88 -15.82 4.63 4.58
N PHE A 89 -15.54 3.39 4.21
CA PHE A 89 -15.34 2.99 2.83
C PHE A 89 -16.55 2.22 2.34
N ALA A 90 -17.10 2.60 1.20
CA ALA A 90 -18.27 1.97 0.62
C ALA A 90 -18.14 1.85 -0.89
N LEU A 91 -18.94 0.97 -1.49
CA LEU A 91 -19.20 0.93 -2.92
C LEU A 91 -20.57 1.54 -3.20
N LEU A 92 -20.66 2.32 -4.26
CA LEU A 92 -21.94 2.79 -4.79
C LEU A 92 -22.63 1.60 -5.46
N GLY A 93 -23.76 1.16 -4.93
CA GLY A 93 -24.61 0.15 -5.57
C GLY A 93 -25.67 0.80 -6.47
N PRO A 94 -26.45 -0.02 -7.20
CA PRO A 94 -27.54 0.47 -8.06
C PRO A 94 -28.66 1.18 -7.31
N LEU A 95 -28.87 0.80 -6.05
CA LEU A 95 -29.96 1.29 -5.19
C LEU A 95 -29.42 1.98 -3.94
N GLU A 96 -28.37 1.41 -3.34
CA GLU A 96 -27.83 1.86 -2.07
C GLU A 96 -26.31 1.71 -2.03
N ARG A 97 -25.67 2.37 -1.04
CA ARG A 97 -24.23 2.21 -0.78
C ARG A 97 -23.99 0.96 0.06
N THR A 98 -23.10 0.10 -0.39
CA THR A 98 -22.64 -1.06 0.37
C THR A 98 -21.43 -0.67 1.20
N LEU A 99 -21.56 -0.66 2.53
CA LEU A 99 -20.44 -0.43 3.44
C LEU A 99 -19.46 -1.60 3.33
N LEU A 100 -18.19 -1.28 3.06
CA LEU A 100 -17.11 -2.26 3.01
C LEU A 100 -16.33 -2.28 4.32
N GLU A 101 -15.97 -1.10 4.81
CA GLU A 101 -15.06 -0.95 5.94
C GLU A 101 -15.33 0.34 6.70
N THR A 102 -14.99 0.34 7.98
CA THR A 102 -15.03 1.51 8.84
C THR A 102 -13.77 1.52 9.68
N ASP A 103 -13.08 2.65 9.68
CA ASP A 103 -11.82 2.82 10.40
C ASP A 103 -11.85 4.14 11.20
N SER A 104 -11.00 4.23 12.20
CA SER A 104 -10.68 5.46 12.91
C SER A 104 -9.60 6.23 12.16
N TYR A 105 -9.60 7.56 12.27
CA TYR A 105 -8.57 8.40 11.67
C TYR A 105 -8.15 9.55 12.58
N HIS A 106 -6.97 10.08 12.29
CA HIS A 106 -6.52 11.38 12.75
C HIS A 106 -5.93 12.17 11.58
N LEU A 107 -5.88 13.50 11.71
CA LEU A 107 -5.18 14.33 10.74
C LEU A 107 -3.70 14.38 11.04
N ALA A 108 -2.91 14.30 9.97
CA ALA A 108 -1.48 14.43 10.02
C ALA A 108 -0.96 15.27 8.85
N LEU A 109 0.31 15.64 8.94
CA LEU A 109 1.06 16.20 7.83
C LEU A 109 1.96 15.11 7.25
N HIS A 110 1.80 14.84 5.96
CA HIS A 110 2.64 13.96 5.16
C HIS A 110 3.31 14.80 4.07
N HIS A 111 4.65 14.85 4.04
CA HIS A 111 5.39 15.68 3.09
C HIS A 111 4.91 17.15 3.03
N ASN A 112 4.61 17.74 4.19
CA ASN A 112 4.08 19.10 4.33
C ASN A 112 2.70 19.32 3.66
N ARG A 113 1.95 18.25 3.45
CA ARG A 113 0.55 18.25 2.97
C ARG A 113 -0.34 17.61 4.00
N ILE A 114 -1.62 18.01 4.01
CA ILE A 114 -2.61 17.41 4.90
C ILE A 114 -2.88 15.98 4.43
N ALA A 115 -2.91 15.05 5.36
CA ALA A 115 -3.30 13.68 5.13
C ALA A 115 -4.20 13.18 6.26
N ILE A 116 -5.07 12.24 5.93
CA ILE A 116 -5.91 11.52 6.87
C ILE A 116 -5.22 10.17 7.07
N ALA A 117 -4.67 9.98 8.26
CA ALA A 117 -4.03 8.74 8.65
C ALA A 117 -5.05 7.87 9.37
N THR A 118 -5.36 6.72 8.79
CA THR A 118 -6.28 5.75 9.37
C THR A 118 -5.49 4.71 10.16
N SER A 119 -6.17 4.01 11.08
CA SER A 119 -5.49 3.06 11.97
C SER A 119 -5.13 1.74 11.26
N GLU A 120 -5.94 1.30 10.30
CA GLU A 120 -5.79 0.03 9.60
C GLU A 120 -5.73 0.18 8.07
N SER A 121 -6.55 1.05 7.50
CA SER A 121 -6.69 1.21 6.04
C SER A 121 -5.56 2.02 5.36
N GLY A 122 -4.68 2.68 6.11
CA GLY A 122 -3.49 3.39 5.60
C GLY A 122 -3.63 4.92 5.52
N LEU A 123 -3.08 5.53 4.47
CA LEU A 123 -2.99 6.98 4.33
C LEU A 123 -3.86 7.49 3.16
N ILE A 124 -4.73 8.46 3.44
CA ILE A 124 -5.50 9.19 2.43
C ILE A 124 -4.90 10.60 2.30
N GLU A 125 -4.42 10.96 1.12
CA GLU A 125 -3.83 12.27 0.87
C GLU A 125 -4.90 13.31 0.52
N VAL A 126 -4.82 14.50 1.13
CA VAL A 126 -5.72 15.60 0.79
C VAL A 126 -5.08 16.43 -0.33
N LEU A 127 -5.59 16.27 -1.55
CA LEU A 127 -5.10 17.01 -2.73
C LEU A 127 -5.70 18.43 -2.82
N GLY A 128 -6.81 18.67 -2.12
CA GLY A 128 -7.50 19.97 -2.02
C GLY A 128 -8.81 19.83 -1.26
N LEU A 129 -9.58 20.93 -1.15
CA LEU A 129 -10.86 20.93 -0.42
C LEU A 129 -11.87 19.91 -0.97
N ASP A 130 -11.82 19.65 -2.27
CA ASP A 130 -12.77 18.78 -2.95
C ASP A 130 -12.14 17.49 -3.48
N ARG A 131 -10.88 17.18 -3.11
CA ARG A 131 -10.15 16.06 -3.69
C ARG A 131 -9.30 15.31 -2.69
N LEU A 132 -9.43 13.98 -2.73
CA LEU A 132 -8.60 13.04 -1.96
C LEU A 132 -7.91 12.07 -2.92
N ALA A 133 -6.77 11.53 -2.51
CA ALA A 133 -6.15 10.38 -3.15
C ALA A 133 -5.98 9.23 -2.16
N TYR A 134 -6.36 8.02 -2.57
CA TYR A 134 -6.24 6.83 -1.76
C TYR A 134 -6.01 5.60 -2.65
N CYS A 135 -5.03 4.77 -2.30
CA CYS A 135 -4.68 3.55 -3.06
C CYS A 135 -4.48 3.76 -4.57
N GLY A 136 -4.01 4.94 -4.99
CA GLY A 136 -3.79 5.31 -6.39
C GLY A 136 -5.00 5.91 -7.11
N ASP A 137 -6.18 5.92 -6.49
CA ASP A 137 -7.39 6.53 -7.04
C ASP A 137 -7.58 7.96 -6.55
N GLU A 138 -8.14 8.83 -7.40
CA GLU A 138 -8.59 10.17 -7.03
C GLU A 138 -10.09 10.17 -6.73
N TYR A 139 -10.47 10.71 -5.58
CA TYR A 139 -11.85 10.87 -5.15
C TYR A 139 -12.22 12.34 -5.18
N ARG A 140 -13.40 12.65 -5.70
CA ARG A 140 -13.95 14.00 -5.73
C ARG A 140 -15.06 14.14 -4.72
N ARG A 141 -15.10 15.28 -4.04
CA ARG A 141 -16.18 15.61 -3.12
C ARG A 141 -17.49 15.58 -3.89
N THR A 142 -18.42 14.85 -3.33
CA THR A 142 -19.79 14.82 -3.79
C THR A 142 -20.59 15.75 -2.90
N THR A 143 -21.27 16.72 -3.51
CA THR A 143 -22.33 17.45 -2.84
C THR A 143 -23.40 16.41 -2.54
N GLY A 144 -23.51 16.00 -1.27
CA GLY A 144 -24.51 15.02 -0.86
C GLY A 144 -25.90 15.49 -1.30
N GLY A 145 -26.64 14.60 -1.95
CA GLY A 145 -28.10 14.60 -1.91
C GLY A 145 -28.58 13.99 -0.60
#